data_AF-A0A7S1ZDZ7-F1
#
_entry.id   AF-A0A7S1ZDZ7-F1
#
_cell.length_a   1.000
_cell.length_b   1.000
_cell.length_c   1.000
_cell.angle_alpha   90.00
_cell.angle_beta   90.00
_cell.angle_gamma   90.00
#
_symmetry.space_group_name_H-M   'P 1'
#
loop_
_entity.id
_entity.type
_entity.pdbx_description
1 polymer ?
#
loop_
_entity_poly.entity_id
_entity_poly.type
_entity_poly.pdbx_seq_one_letter_code
_entity_poly.pdbx_strand_id
1 'polypeptide(L)'
;WFRQTDPEPSVVYGTDILREFKVPEEEDPLCTRVHMIAHRYATGQKAETPKDKVSYHSAALLEWDHGKHCTIFEIGWLGGIGGYRGKTNWSHDKDEKETTLYRCLKPEMVFPWKDSMSEIRATDIPVKDLEGFKQYIAQYEGHDKRFVDPHYPFSHDVRLTYRSRRNIAAYMLNYIRRDRTYSEMRRNCQTFVADVMGFLAGKRDVQPFHPINQVQYRNQRHMFLYDSHMYGE
;
A
#
# COMPACT_ATOMS: atom_id res chain seq x y z
N TRP A 1 6.68 4.67 -5.77
CA TRP A 1 5.74 4.10 -6.73
C TRP A 1 6.50 3.32 -7.75
N PHE A 2 6.32 2.01 -7.75
CA PHE A 2 6.97 1.09 -8.65
C PHE A 2 6.03 0.76 -9.82
N ARG A 3 6.39 1.25 -11.01
CA ARG A 3 5.66 1.04 -12.26
C ARG A 3 6.10 -0.29 -12.88
N GLN A 4 5.73 -1.39 -12.24
CA GLN A 4 6.17 -2.74 -12.65
C GLN A 4 5.61 -3.16 -14.01
N THR A 5 4.46 -2.62 -14.39
CA THR A 5 3.73 -3.01 -15.60
C THR A 5 4.19 -2.26 -16.85
N ASP A 6 5.08 -1.27 -16.71
CA ASP A 6 5.64 -0.54 -17.84
C ASP A 6 6.64 -1.43 -18.61
N PRO A 7 6.82 -1.22 -19.93
CA PRO A 7 7.84 -1.94 -20.71
C PRO A 7 9.25 -1.84 -20.11
N GLU A 8 9.55 -0.67 -19.53
CA GLU A 8 10.75 -0.42 -18.74
C GLU A 8 10.34 -0.11 -17.29
N PRO A 9 10.38 -1.09 -16.39
CA PRO A 9 10.02 -0.89 -15.00
C PRO A 9 10.83 0.23 -14.36
N SER A 10 10.18 1.08 -13.58
CA SER A 10 10.82 2.23 -12.95
C SER A 10 10.24 2.55 -11.58
N VAL A 11 11.04 3.21 -10.75
CA VAL A 11 10.60 3.72 -9.44
C VAL A 11 10.61 5.23 -9.44
N VAL A 12 9.47 5.80 -9.08
CA VAL A 12 9.33 7.22 -8.78
C VAL A 12 9.13 7.38 -7.27
N TYR A 13 9.80 8.34 -6.65
CA TYR A 13 9.80 8.50 -5.19
C TYR A 13 9.81 9.98 -4.78
N GLY A 14 9.51 10.20 -3.50
CA GLY A 14 9.49 11.55 -2.92
C GLY A 14 8.46 12.47 -3.57
N THR A 15 8.73 13.78 -3.51
CA THR A 15 7.86 14.81 -4.08
C THR A 15 7.91 14.88 -5.59
N ASP A 16 8.93 14.29 -6.22
CA ASP A 16 9.09 14.29 -7.68
C ASP A 16 8.02 13.46 -8.38
N ILE A 17 7.32 12.58 -7.66
CA ILE A 17 6.21 11.80 -8.20
C ILE A 17 5.12 12.64 -8.87
N LEU A 18 4.86 13.85 -8.36
CA LEU A 18 3.85 14.74 -8.93
C LEU A 18 4.30 15.33 -10.27
N ARG A 19 5.61 15.46 -10.49
CA ARG A 19 6.22 15.97 -11.72
C ARG A 19 6.43 14.88 -12.76
N GLU A 20 6.72 13.65 -12.33
CA GLU A 20 7.07 12.53 -13.21
C GLU A 20 5.85 11.85 -13.84
N PHE A 21 4.65 12.01 -13.29
CA PHE A 21 3.41 11.64 -13.96
C PHE A 21 3.08 12.63 -15.10
N LYS A 22 3.98 12.79 -16.07
CA LYS A 22 3.91 13.72 -17.22
C LYS A 22 2.86 13.30 -18.26
N VAL A 23 1.66 12.98 -17.82
CA VAL A 23 0.50 12.82 -18.68
C VAL A 23 -0.34 14.10 -18.62
N PRO A 24 -0.97 14.52 -19.73
CA PRO A 24 -2.08 15.47 -19.70
C PRO A 24 -3.09 15.04 -18.63
N GLU A 25 -3.74 16.00 -17.96
CA GLU A 25 -4.68 15.68 -16.87
C GLU A 25 -5.82 14.78 -17.33
N GLU A 26 -6.29 14.96 -18.58
CA GLU A 26 -7.32 14.15 -19.22
C GLU A 26 -6.89 12.68 -19.47
N GLU A 27 -5.59 12.39 -19.43
CA GLU A 27 -5.02 11.07 -19.64
C GLU A 27 -4.55 10.41 -18.32
N ASP A 28 -4.61 11.13 -17.18
CA ASP A 28 -4.22 10.57 -15.89
C ASP A 28 -5.35 9.67 -15.35
N PRO A 29 -5.13 8.35 -15.20
CA PRO A 29 -6.20 7.43 -14.90
C PRO A 29 -6.91 7.79 -13.59
N LEU A 30 -8.23 7.66 -13.60
CA LEU A 30 -9.07 7.92 -12.44
C LEU A 30 -9.24 6.65 -11.63
N CYS A 31 -9.03 6.75 -10.32
CA CYS A 31 -9.29 5.65 -9.40
C CYS A 31 -10.80 5.44 -9.27
N THR A 32 -11.30 4.26 -9.63
CA THR A 32 -12.75 3.98 -9.67
C THR A 32 -13.22 3.24 -8.41
N ARG A 33 -12.42 2.29 -7.93
CA ARG A 33 -12.73 1.44 -6.78
C ARG A 33 -11.53 1.31 -5.86
N VAL A 34 -11.81 1.07 -4.59
CA VAL A 34 -10.81 0.87 -3.54
C VAL A 34 -11.18 -0.35 -2.69
N HIS A 35 -10.20 -1.17 -2.40
CA HIS A 35 -10.37 -2.42 -1.66
C HIS A 35 -9.34 -2.54 -0.54
N MET A 36 -9.80 -2.99 0.63
CA MET A 36 -8.90 -3.43 1.69
C MET A 36 -8.61 -4.91 1.48
N ILE A 37 -7.33 -5.23 1.46
CA ILE A 37 -6.82 -6.60 1.46
C ILE A 37 -6.18 -6.84 2.81
N ALA A 38 -6.42 -7.99 3.42
CA ALA A 38 -5.71 -8.42 4.62
C ALA A 38 -5.21 -9.85 4.45
N HIS A 39 -4.00 -10.15 4.92
CA HIS A 39 -3.47 -11.51 4.91
C HIS A 39 -2.43 -11.66 6.01
N ARG A 40 -2.04 -12.90 6.33
CA ARG A 40 -0.90 -13.21 7.18
C ARG A 40 0.33 -13.52 6.32
N TYR A 41 1.52 -13.26 6.85
CA TYR A 41 2.76 -13.63 6.17
C TYR A 41 3.02 -15.13 6.32
N ALA A 42 3.42 -15.77 5.23
CA ALA A 42 3.90 -17.16 5.26
C ALA A 42 5.15 -17.29 6.16
N THR A 43 5.18 -18.32 7.00
CA THR A 43 6.32 -18.66 7.88
C THR A 43 7.23 -19.75 7.29
N GLY A 44 6.97 -20.18 6.05
CA GLY A 44 7.66 -21.29 5.40
C GLY A 44 7.33 -22.61 6.08
N GLN A 45 8.37 -23.40 6.34
CA GLN A 45 8.27 -24.69 7.04
C GLN A 45 8.15 -24.54 8.57
N LYS A 46 8.26 -23.32 9.11
CA LYS A 46 8.17 -23.09 10.56
C LYS A 46 6.71 -23.07 10.99
N ALA A 47 6.42 -23.73 12.11
CA ALA A 47 5.12 -23.64 12.76
C ALA A 47 4.83 -22.20 13.18
N GLU A 48 3.58 -21.76 12.96
CA GLU A 48 3.14 -20.42 13.34
C GLU A 48 3.07 -20.26 14.85
N THR A 49 3.67 -19.19 15.36
CA THR A 49 3.48 -18.79 16.75
C THR A 49 2.07 -18.23 16.96
N PRO A 50 1.59 -18.12 18.21
CA PRO A 50 0.33 -17.42 18.49
C PRO A 50 0.33 -15.97 17.97
N LYS A 51 1.48 -15.27 17.96
CA LYS A 51 1.61 -13.92 17.40
C LYS A 51 1.36 -13.94 15.88
N ASP A 52 1.92 -14.91 15.16
CA ASP A 52 1.78 -15.01 13.69
C ASP A 52 0.32 -15.26 13.27
N LYS A 53 -0.44 -15.99 14.09
CA LYS A 53 -1.86 -16.29 13.85
C LYS A 53 -2.78 -15.07 13.97
N VAL A 54 -2.36 -14.03 14.69
CA VAL A 54 -3.13 -12.80 14.91
C VAL A 54 -2.52 -11.58 14.22
N SER A 55 -1.33 -11.73 13.61
CA SER A 55 -0.63 -10.64 12.93
C SER A 55 -0.99 -10.60 11.46
N TYR A 56 -1.89 -9.68 11.11
CA TYR A 56 -2.27 -9.44 9.72
C TYR A 56 -1.54 -8.23 9.14
N HIS A 57 -1.16 -8.36 7.87
CA HIS A 57 -0.78 -7.26 7.00
C HIS A 57 -1.99 -6.79 6.22
N SER A 58 -2.12 -5.48 6.01
CA SER A 58 -3.15 -4.94 5.12
C SER A 58 -2.56 -4.08 4.01
N ALA A 59 -3.24 -4.09 2.88
CA ALA A 59 -2.93 -3.28 1.71
C ALA A 59 -4.20 -2.67 1.13
N ALA A 60 -4.07 -1.49 0.54
CA ALA A 60 -5.11 -0.81 -0.22
C ALA A 60 -4.92 -1.13 -1.71
N LEU A 61 -5.83 -1.88 -2.32
CA LEU A 61 -5.85 -2.11 -3.77
C LEU A 61 -6.75 -1.05 -4.42
N LEU A 62 -6.20 -0.36 -5.41
CA LEU A 62 -6.91 0.65 -6.19
C LEU A 62 -7.11 0.15 -7.62
N GLU A 63 -8.35 0.23 -8.09
CA GLU A 63 -8.70 0.01 -9.49
C GLU A 63 -8.73 1.33 -10.24
N TRP A 64 -8.37 1.29 -11.52
CA TRP A 64 -8.28 2.45 -12.40
C TRP A 64 -9.20 2.29 -13.61
N ASP A 65 -9.80 3.38 -14.07
CA ASP A 65 -10.69 3.42 -15.24
C ASP A 65 -10.05 2.88 -16.53
N HIS A 66 -8.73 2.99 -16.69
CA HIS A 66 -8.02 2.45 -17.86
C HIS A 66 -8.01 0.92 -17.94
N GLY A 67 -8.32 0.20 -16.85
CA GLY A 67 -8.37 -1.28 -16.82
C GLY A 67 -7.09 -2.01 -17.23
N LYS A 68 -5.89 -1.41 -17.09
CA LYS A 68 -4.60 -2.03 -17.46
C LYS A 68 -3.91 -2.74 -16.29
N HIS A 69 -3.93 -2.11 -15.12
CA HIS A 69 -3.34 -2.61 -13.88
C HIS A 69 -4.16 -2.11 -12.69
N CYS A 70 -3.89 -2.65 -11.51
CA CYS A 70 -4.30 -2.11 -10.22
C CYS A 70 -3.06 -1.59 -9.51
N THR A 71 -3.22 -0.70 -8.54
CA THR A 71 -2.10 -0.27 -7.69
C THR A 71 -2.35 -0.68 -6.26
N ILE A 72 -1.38 -1.35 -5.65
CA ILE A 72 -1.36 -1.58 -4.21
C ILE A 72 -0.66 -0.43 -3.52
N PHE A 73 -1.28 0.11 -2.47
CA PHE A 73 -0.65 0.93 -1.46
C PHE A 73 -0.52 0.16 -0.15
N GLU A 74 0.67 0.24 0.43
CA GLU A 74 0.94 -0.25 1.78
C GLU A 74 1.87 0.72 2.51
N ILE A 75 1.89 0.61 3.84
CA ILE A 75 2.90 1.25 4.66
C ILE A 75 3.82 0.18 5.23
N GLY A 76 5.10 0.49 5.35
CA GLY A 76 6.09 -0.37 5.99
C GLY A 76 7.16 0.46 6.68
N TRP A 77 8.15 -0.21 7.26
CA TRP A 77 9.32 0.46 7.82
C TRP A 77 10.10 1.22 6.75
N LEU A 78 10.56 2.42 7.10
CA LEU A 78 11.40 3.23 6.24
C LEU A 78 12.70 2.50 5.89
N GLY A 79 13.03 2.41 4.61
CA GLY A 79 14.17 1.64 4.10
C GLY A 79 13.92 0.14 4.04
N GLY A 80 12.71 -0.33 4.37
CA GLY A 80 12.38 -1.75 4.36
C GLY A 80 12.50 -2.36 2.96
N ILE A 81 12.07 -1.66 1.90
CA ILE A 81 12.23 -2.16 0.52
C ILE A 81 13.69 -2.13 0.07
N GLY A 82 14.42 -1.03 0.31
CA GLY A 82 15.83 -0.90 -0.08
C GLY A 82 16.73 -1.90 0.66
N GLY A 83 16.63 -1.92 1.99
CA GLY A 83 17.39 -2.83 2.85
C GLY A 83 17.04 -4.30 2.63
N TYR A 84 15.83 -4.60 2.16
CA TYR A 84 15.39 -5.96 1.83
C TYR A 84 15.51 -6.30 0.33
N ARG A 85 16.43 -5.63 -0.38
CA ARG A 85 16.77 -5.92 -1.79
C ARG A 85 15.56 -5.94 -2.74
N GLY A 86 14.64 -4.99 -2.55
CA GLY A 86 13.43 -4.85 -3.36
C GLY A 86 12.41 -5.99 -3.21
N LYS A 87 12.59 -6.88 -2.23
CA LYS A 87 11.68 -8.01 -2.03
C LYS A 87 10.34 -7.53 -1.50
N THR A 88 9.34 -7.57 -2.35
CA THR A 88 7.95 -7.25 -2.03
C THR A 88 7.05 -8.46 -2.30
N ASN A 89 6.03 -8.68 -1.47
CA ASN A 89 5.08 -9.77 -1.70
C ASN A 89 4.27 -9.61 -2.98
N TRP A 90 4.21 -8.38 -3.50
CA TRP A 90 3.39 -7.97 -4.63
C TRP A 90 4.08 -8.14 -5.99
N SER A 91 5.33 -8.63 -6.03
CA SER A 91 6.08 -8.84 -7.27
C SER A 91 6.39 -10.31 -7.48
N HIS A 92 6.26 -10.80 -8.72
CA HIS A 92 6.48 -12.21 -9.06
C HIS A 92 7.90 -12.69 -8.70
N ASP A 93 8.88 -11.80 -8.84
CA ASP A 93 10.31 -12.07 -8.67
C ASP A 93 10.83 -11.81 -7.24
N LYS A 94 9.96 -11.72 -6.22
CA LYS A 94 10.34 -11.55 -4.80
C LYS A 94 11.48 -12.46 -4.35
N ASP A 95 11.47 -13.71 -4.82
CA ASP A 95 12.37 -14.75 -4.34
C ASP A 95 13.68 -14.80 -5.13
N GLU A 96 13.80 -13.99 -6.18
CA GLU A 96 15.04 -13.84 -6.95
C GLU A 96 16.17 -13.23 -6.10
N LYS A 97 17.41 -13.49 -6.52
CA LYS A 97 18.61 -12.91 -5.89
C LYS A 97 18.60 -11.39 -5.96
N GLU A 98 18.12 -10.86 -7.08
CA GLU A 98 17.98 -9.45 -7.36
C GLU A 98 16.64 -9.20 -8.06
N THR A 99 15.75 -8.51 -7.36
CA THR A 99 14.41 -8.19 -7.85
C THR A 99 14.44 -7.04 -8.85
N THR A 100 13.43 -6.98 -9.72
CA THR A 100 13.22 -5.88 -10.66
C THR A 100 13.07 -4.56 -9.91
N LEU A 101 12.32 -4.56 -8.79
CA LEU A 101 12.21 -3.39 -7.93
C LEU A 101 13.57 -2.89 -7.47
N TYR A 102 14.46 -3.78 -7.00
CA TYR A 102 15.79 -3.39 -6.54
C TYR A 102 16.65 -2.78 -7.65
N ARG A 103 16.61 -3.34 -8.86
CA ARG A 103 17.31 -2.79 -10.03
C ARG A 103 16.84 -1.38 -10.39
N CYS A 104 15.58 -1.06 -10.09
CA CYS A 104 14.99 0.26 -10.34
C CYS A 104 15.23 1.26 -9.20
N LEU A 105 15.73 0.84 -8.04
CA LEU A 105 15.99 1.75 -6.92
C LEU A 105 17.22 2.62 -7.23
N LYS A 106 17.10 3.92 -6.95
CA LYS A 106 18.27 4.80 -6.98
C LYS A 106 19.16 4.54 -5.75
N PRO A 107 20.48 4.77 -5.83
CA PRO A 107 21.41 4.47 -4.72
C PRO A 107 21.00 5.10 -3.37
N GLU A 108 20.46 6.31 -3.38
CA GLU A 108 20.00 7.02 -2.19
C GLU A 108 18.75 6.41 -1.52
N MET A 109 18.06 5.48 -2.19
CA MET A 109 16.95 4.72 -1.65
C MET A 109 17.38 3.41 -0.98
N VAL A 110 18.65 3.03 -1.10
CA VAL A 110 19.21 1.79 -0.55
C VAL A 110 19.91 2.08 0.76
N PHE A 111 19.18 1.96 1.86
CA PHE A 111 19.70 2.18 3.21
C PHE A 111 19.04 1.22 4.23
N PRO A 112 19.64 1.04 5.43
CA PRO A 112 19.10 0.14 6.45
C PRO A 112 17.70 0.55 6.91
N TRP A 113 16.89 -0.44 7.32
CA TRP A 113 15.57 -0.19 7.87
C TRP A 113 15.61 0.68 9.15
N LYS A 114 14.60 1.54 9.31
CA LYS A 114 14.32 2.26 10.56
C LYS A 114 12.95 1.82 11.06
N ASP A 115 12.93 1.06 12.15
CA ASP A 115 11.73 0.46 12.74
C ASP A 115 10.75 1.46 13.35
N SER A 116 11.25 2.64 13.74
CA SER A 116 10.47 3.76 14.28
C SER A 116 9.90 4.70 13.20
N MET A 117 10.30 4.52 11.93
CA MET A 117 9.87 5.37 10.83
C MET A 117 9.15 4.57 9.75
N SER A 118 8.24 5.23 9.03
CA SER A 118 7.43 4.62 7.98
C SER A 118 7.77 5.13 6.58
N GLU A 119 7.49 4.29 5.60
CA GLU A 119 7.43 4.65 4.17
C GLU A 119 6.12 4.13 3.58
N ILE A 120 5.51 4.92 2.69
CA ILE A 120 4.39 4.45 1.85
C ILE A 120 4.96 3.90 0.55
N ARG A 121 4.52 2.70 0.20
CA ARG A 121 4.90 2.00 -1.02
C ARG A 121 3.68 1.90 -1.91
N ALA A 122 3.91 2.09 -3.20
CA ALA A 122 2.91 1.91 -4.24
C ALA A 122 3.49 0.97 -5.30
N THR A 123 2.77 -0.07 -5.69
CA THR A 123 3.21 -1.06 -6.68
C THR A 123 2.08 -1.35 -7.65
N ASP A 124 2.35 -1.20 -8.95
CA ASP A 124 1.41 -1.55 -10.00
C ASP A 124 1.42 -3.07 -10.23
N ILE A 125 0.24 -3.69 -10.21
CA ILE A 125 0.02 -5.13 -10.34
C ILE A 125 -0.69 -5.39 -11.67
N PRO A 126 -0.24 -6.34 -12.51
CA PRO A 126 -0.77 -6.57 -13.87
C PRO A 126 -2.14 -7.27 -13.88
N VAL A 127 -3.10 -6.74 -13.13
CA VAL A 127 -4.48 -7.21 -13.02
C VAL A 127 -5.42 -6.02 -13.11
N LYS A 128 -6.62 -6.21 -13.63
CA LYS A 128 -7.52 -5.08 -13.97
C LYS A 128 -8.41 -4.64 -12.82
N ASP A 129 -8.75 -5.58 -11.95
CA ASP A 129 -9.77 -5.44 -10.91
C ASP A 129 -9.48 -6.38 -9.72
N LEU A 130 -10.34 -6.30 -8.70
CA LEU A 130 -10.28 -7.15 -7.51
C LEU A 130 -10.33 -8.65 -7.82
N GLU A 131 -11.10 -9.08 -8.82
CA GLU A 131 -11.24 -10.51 -9.13
C GLU A 131 -9.96 -11.05 -9.77
N GLY A 132 -9.37 -10.31 -10.71
CA GLY A 132 -8.03 -10.60 -11.22
C GLY A 132 -6.97 -10.58 -10.11
N PHE A 133 -7.10 -9.67 -9.15
CA PHE A 133 -6.21 -9.61 -8.00
C PHE A 133 -6.35 -10.82 -7.05
N LYS A 134 -7.57 -11.31 -6.81
CA LYS A 134 -7.80 -12.56 -6.05
C LYS A 134 -7.12 -13.75 -6.71
N GLN A 135 -7.23 -13.86 -8.03
CA GLN A 135 -6.54 -14.90 -8.81
C GLN A 135 -5.03 -14.77 -8.72
N TYR A 136 -4.51 -13.53 -8.75
CA TYR A 136 -3.09 -13.26 -8.52
C TYR A 136 -2.63 -13.74 -7.14
N ILE A 137 -3.36 -13.42 -6.07
CA ILE A 137 -3.04 -13.84 -4.70
C ILE A 137 -3.06 -15.36 -4.56
N ALA A 138 -4.07 -16.03 -5.13
CA ALA A 138 -4.22 -17.48 -5.05
C ALA A 138 -3.01 -18.25 -5.59
N GLN A 139 -2.30 -17.71 -6.59
CA GLN A 139 -1.06 -18.31 -7.11
C GLN A 139 0.04 -18.40 -6.04
N TYR A 140 0.04 -17.43 -5.13
CA TYR A 140 1.04 -17.23 -4.08
C TYR A 140 0.51 -17.57 -2.67
N GLU A 141 -0.66 -18.21 -2.59
CA GLU A 141 -1.24 -18.66 -1.33
C GLU A 141 -0.61 -19.98 -0.87
N GLY A 142 -0.29 -20.05 0.42
CA GLY A 142 0.32 -21.20 1.08
C GLY A 142 1.35 -20.79 2.13
N HIS A 143 1.53 -21.63 3.16
CA HIS A 143 2.57 -21.43 4.18
C HIS A 143 3.99 -21.53 3.62
N ASP A 144 4.17 -22.23 2.51
CA ASP A 144 5.41 -22.34 1.75
C ASP A 144 5.60 -21.23 0.70
N LYS A 145 4.61 -20.33 0.57
CA LYS A 145 4.61 -19.23 -0.41
C LYS A 145 4.66 -17.86 0.28
N ARG A 146 3.62 -17.02 0.11
CA ARG A 146 3.65 -15.60 0.51
C ARG A 146 2.44 -15.19 1.34
N PHE A 147 1.26 -15.60 0.89
CA PHE A 147 -0.01 -15.20 1.49
C PHE A 147 -0.63 -16.38 2.23
N VAL A 148 -1.01 -16.14 3.47
CA VAL A 148 -1.78 -17.09 4.28
C VAL A 148 -3.06 -16.39 4.69
N ASP A 149 -4.19 -17.07 4.53
CA ASP A 149 -5.50 -16.59 4.98
C ASP A 149 -5.84 -15.19 4.41
N PRO A 150 -5.97 -15.04 3.09
CA PRO A 150 -6.30 -13.76 2.46
C PRO A 150 -7.79 -13.40 2.65
N HIS A 151 -8.05 -12.15 3.04
CA HIS A 151 -9.37 -11.55 3.24
C HIS A 151 -9.53 -10.27 2.43
N TYR A 152 -10.78 -9.97 2.07
CA TYR A 152 -11.16 -8.79 1.28
C TYR A 152 -12.30 -8.01 1.98
N PRO A 153 -12.08 -7.50 3.21
CA PRO A 153 -13.15 -7.06 4.11
C PRO A 153 -13.88 -5.78 3.69
N PHE A 154 -13.31 -4.99 2.77
CA PHE A 154 -13.88 -3.70 2.37
C PHE A 154 -13.68 -3.50 0.87
N SER A 155 -14.75 -3.08 0.18
CA SER A 155 -14.74 -2.80 -1.26
C SER A 155 -15.79 -1.76 -1.58
N HIS A 156 -15.38 -0.58 -2.06
CA HIS A 156 -16.30 0.51 -2.37
C HIS A 156 -15.82 1.34 -3.57
N ASP A 157 -16.76 2.04 -4.20
CA ASP A 157 -16.44 3.06 -5.20
C ASP A 157 -15.71 4.24 -4.53
N VAL A 158 -14.75 4.82 -5.25
CA VAL A 158 -14.09 6.06 -4.84
C VAL A 158 -15.04 7.24 -5.02
N ARG A 159 -15.25 8.00 -3.95
CA ARG A 159 -16.22 9.11 -3.89
C ARG A 159 -15.59 10.50 -4.03
N LEU A 160 -14.27 10.60 -4.01
CA LEU A 160 -13.57 11.87 -4.22
C LEU A 160 -13.76 12.37 -5.66
N THR A 161 -13.96 13.67 -5.85
CA THR A 161 -13.97 14.29 -7.19
C THR A 161 -12.58 14.21 -7.83
N TYR A 162 -11.56 14.58 -7.06
CA TYR A 162 -10.16 14.57 -7.49
C TYR A 162 -9.53 13.23 -7.16
N ARG A 163 -9.60 12.31 -8.11
CA ARG A 163 -9.21 10.90 -7.93
C ARG A 163 -8.25 10.40 -9.01
N SER A 164 -7.59 11.30 -9.72
CA SER A 164 -6.53 10.91 -10.64
C SER A 164 -5.35 10.30 -9.88
N ARG A 165 -4.53 9.50 -10.55
CA ARG A 165 -3.31 8.94 -9.96
C ARG A 165 -2.41 10.01 -9.31
N ARG A 166 -2.25 11.18 -9.94
CA ARG A 166 -1.54 12.32 -9.36
C ARG A 166 -2.20 12.85 -8.09
N ASN A 167 -3.54 12.96 -8.04
CA ASN A 167 -4.24 13.33 -6.81
C ASN A 167 -4.00 12.31 -5.70
N ILE A 168 -4.12 11.01 -5.99
CA ILE A 168 -3.86 9.93 -5.03
C ILE A 168 -2.42 10.03 -4.48
N ALA A 169 -1.43 10.20 -5.35
CA ALA A 169 -0.04 10.38 -4.92
C ALA A 169 0.14 11.61 -4.02
N ALA A 170 -0.51 12.73 -4.35
CA ALA A 170 -0.46 13.93 -3.50
C ALA A 170 -1.07 13.69 -2.11
N TYR A 171 -2.18 12.94 -2.03
CA TYR A 171 -2.78 12.56 -0.75
C TYR A 171 -1.85 11.70 0.10
N MET A 172 -1.19 10.71 -0.51
CA MET A 172 -0.22 9.87 0.20
C MET A 172 0.99 10.67 0.68
N LEU A 173 1.49 11.61 -0.12
CA LEU A 173 2.56 12.52 0.29
C LEU A 173 2.15 13.39 1.47
N ASN A 174 0.92 13.93 1.46
CA ASN A 174 0.39 14.70 2.57
C ASN A 174 0.32 13.86 3.85
N TYR A 175 -0.16 12.62 3.74
CA TYR A 175 -0.28 11.70 4.87
C TYR A 175 1.08 11.42 5.50
N ILE A 176 2.04 10.90 4.72
CA ILE A 176 3.35 10.49 5.26
C ILE A 176 4.20 11.68 5.72
N ARG A 177 4.00 12.89 5.19
CA ARG A 177 4.75 14.06 5.64
C ARG A 177 4.29 14.59 7.00
N ARG A 178 3.06 14.27 7.41
CA ARG A 178 2.49 14.69 8.70
C ARG A 178 2.91 13.77 9.82
N ASP A 179 2.84 12.47 9.59
CA ASP A 179 3.26 11.46 10.54
C ASP A 179 4.14 10.43 9.82
N ARG A 180 5.42 10.40 10.21
CA ARG A 180 6.42 9.45 9.69
C ARG A 180 6.68 8.32 10.66
N THR A 181 5.96 8.23 11.77
CA THR A 181 6.20 7.21 12.77
C THR A 181 5.62 5.88 12.31
N TYR A 182 6.32 4.79 12.61
CA TYR A 182 5.79 3.45 12.53
C TYR A 182 5.63 2.86 13.94
N SER A 183 4.50 2.21 14.18
CA SER A 183 4.21 1.51 15.42
C SER A 183 3.28 0.33 15.12
N GLU A 184 3.72 -0.89 15.46
CA GLU A 184 2.92 -2.12 15.26
C GLU A 184 1.51 -2.03 15.86
N MET A 185 1.30 -1.20 16.89
CA MET A 185 0.00 -1.07 17.56
C MET A 185 -0.87 0.06 16.99
N ARG A 186 -0.28 1.24 16.75
CA ARG A 186 -1.04 2.49 16.48
C ARG A 186 -0.87 3.07 15.08
N ARG A 187 0.22 2.72 14.40
CA ARG A 187 0.68 3.33 13.14
C ARG A 187 1.32 2.25 12.26
N ASN A 188 0.49 1.37 11.74
CA ASN A 188 0.91 0.24 10.93
C ASN A 188 0.09 0.17 9.62
N CYS A 189 0.31 -0.89 8.85
CA CYS A 189 -0.39 -1.16 7.61
C CYS A 189 -1.92 -1.22 7.76
N GLN A 190 -2.45 -1.83 8.81
CA GLN A 190 -3.90 -1.93 8.99
C GLN A 190 -4.54 -0.56 9.30
N THR A 191 -3.93 0.24 10.17
CA THR A 191 -4.45 1.59 10.49
C THR A 191 -4.35 2.50 9.27
N PHE A 192 -3.22 2.48 8.57
CA PHE A 192 -3.03 3.25 7.34
C PHE A 192 -4.06 2.89 6.28
N VAL A 193 -4.28 1.60 6.03
CA VAL A 193 -5.23 1.15 5.01
C VAL A 193 -6.66 1.51 5.39
N ALA A 194 -7.05 1.42 6.67
CA ALA A 194 -8.36 1.89 7.12
C ALA A 194 -8.56 3.40 6.87
N ASP A 195 -7.51 4.20 7.11
CA ASP A 195 -7.52 5.63 6.81
C ASP A 195 -7.67 5.90 5.31
N VAL A 196 -6.87 5.22 4.46
CA VAL A 196 -6.96 5.33 2.98
C VAL A 196 -8.37 4.97 2.50
N MET A 197 -8.90 3.82 2.93
CA MET A 197 -10.24 3.36 2.55
C MET A 197 -11.32 4.37 2.92
N GLY A 198 -11.34 4.82 4.18
CA GLY A 198 -12.35 5.75 4.65
C GLY A 198 -12.24 7.13 4.01
N PHE A 199 -11.05 7.54 3.60
CA PHE A 199 -10.82 8.79 2.87
C PHE A 199 -11.32 8.69 1.43
N LEU A 200 -10.85 7.70 0.66
CA LEU A 200 -11.20 7.54 -0.74
C LEU A 200 -12.67 7.20 -0.96
N ALA A 201 -13.25 6.35 -0.10
CA ALA A 201 -14.66 5.95 -0.19
C ALA A 201 -15.63 6.93 0.51
N GLY A 202 -15.13 7.95 1.22
CA GLY A 202 -15.97 8.87 1.99
C GLY A 202 -16.74 8.21 3.14
N LYS A 203 -16.16 7.18 3.79
CA LYS A 203 -16.80 6.39 4.86
C LYS A 203 -16.12 6.65 6.20
N ARG A 204 -16.90 6.90 7.26
CA ARG A 204 -16.39 7.31 8.60
C ARG A 204 -16.03 6.15 9.51
N ASP A 205 -16.59 5.01 9.20
CA ASP A 205 -16.75 3.80 10.00
C ASP A 205 -15.80 2.68 9.54
N VAL A 206 -14.80 3.01 8.71
CA VAL A 206 -13.79 2.04 8.29
C VAL A 206 -12.79 1.79 9.40
N GLN A 207 -12.61 0.52 9.75
CA GLN A 207 -11.76 0.05 10.82
C GLN A 207 -10.62 -0.82 10.29
N PRO A 208 -9.49 -0.92 11.01
CA PRO A 208 -8.49 -1.97 10.79
C PRO A 208 -9.12 -3.35 10.75
N PHE A 209 -8.60 -4.25 9.92
CA PHE A 209 -9.16 -5.60 9.75
C PHE A 209 -9.17 -6.38 11.08
N HIS A 210 -8.04 -6.44 11.78
CA HIS A 210 -7.92 -7.25 12.99
C HIS A 210 -8.35 -6.47 14.25
N PRO A 211 -9.18 -7.04 15.15
CA PRO A 211 -9.71 -6.35 16.34
C PRO A 211 -8.65 -5.74 17.26
N ILE A 212 -7.47 -6.37 17.38
CA ILE A 212 -6.37 -5.85 18.20
C ILE A 212 -5.96 -4.43 17.76
N ASN A 213 -5.96 -4.16 16.47
CA ASN A 213 -5.64 -2.84 15.95
C ASN A 213 -6.80 -1.85 16.04
N GLN A 214 -8.04 -2.31 16.23
CA GLN A 214 -9.21 -1.46 16.40
C GLN A 214 -9.24 -0.77 17.77
N VAL A 215 -8.71 -1.42 18.82
CA VAL A 215 -8.78 -0.93 20.21
C VAL A 215 -8.15 0.46 20.40
N GLN A 216 -7.00 0.71 19.75
CA GLN A 216 -6.28 1.99 19.87
C GLN A 216 -6.33 2.82 18.59
N TYR A 217 -7.08 2.38 17.59
CA TYR A 217 -7.18 3.08 16.33
C TYR A 217 -7.97 4.38 16.50
N ARG A 218 -7.42 5.44 15.92
CA ARG A 218 -8.08 6.73 15.75
C ARG A 218 -7.96 7.08 14.29
N ASN A 219 -9.08 7.30 13.64
CA ASN A 219 -9.14 7.69 12.24
C ASN A 219 -8.31 8.95 11.98
N GLN A 220 -7.36 8.87 11.05
CA GLN A 220 -6.45 9.95 10.64
C GLN A 220 -6.73 10.46 9.23
N ARG A 221 -7.96 10.33 8.72
CA ARG A 221 -8.28 10.78 7.34
C ARG A 221 -8.01 12.26 7.09
N HIS A 222 -8.06 13.08 8.13
CA HIS A 222 -7.68 14.49 8.05
C HIS A 222 -6.21 14.68 7.61
N MET A 223 -5.35 13.68 7.77
CA MET A 223 -3.96 13.71 7.31
C MET A 223 -3.79 13.58 5.79
N PHE A 224 -4.83 13.31 4.99
CA PHE A 224 -4.71 13.33 3.52
C PHE A 224 -4.89 14.71 2.90
N LEU A 225 -5.67 15.58 3.54
CA LEU A 225 -5.95 16.94 3.09
C LEU A 225 -5.37 17.96 4.06
N TYR A 226 -5.11 19.17 3.60
CA TYR A 226 -4.81 20.26 4.52
C TYR A 226 -6.10 20.74 5.17
N ASP A 227 -6.22 20.49 6.46
CA ASP A 227 -7.35 20.95 7.25
C ASP A 227 -6.89 21.65 8.54
N SER A 228 -6.57 22.95 8.43
CA SER A 228 -5.86 23.72 9.47
C SER A 228 -6.47 23.60 10.87
N HIS A 229 -7.80 23.47 10.98
CA HIS A 229 -8.49 23.42 12.28
C HIS A 229 -8.33 22.09 13.03
N MET A 230 -8.00 21.00 12.34
CA MET A 230 -7.74 19.68 12.94
C MET A 230 -6.33 19.57 13.55
N TYR A 231 -5.53 20.63 13.47
CA TYR A 231 -4.14 20.68 13.97
C TYR A 231 -3.96 21.65 15.16
N GLY A 232 -5.05 22.14 15.74
CA GLY A 232 -5.05 23.12 16.83
C GLY A 232 -5.10 22.56 18.25
N GLU A 233 -4.82 21.26 18.44
CA GLU A 233 -4.76 20.63 19.77
C GLU A 233 -3.33 20.47 20.29
#